data_AF-A0A2U1NXD1-F1
#
_entry.id   AF-A0A2U1NXD1-F1
#
_cell.length_a   1.000
_cell.length_b   1.000
_cell.length_c   1.000
_cell.angle_alpha   90.00
_cell.angle_beta   90.00
_cell.angle_gamma   90.00
#
_symmetry.space_group_name_H-M   'P 1'
#
loop_
_entity.id
_entity.type
_entity.pdbx_description
1 polymer ?
#
loop_
_entity_poly.entity_id
_entity_poly.type
_entity_poly.pdbx_seq_one_letter_code
_entity_poly.pdbx_strand_id
1 'polypeptide(L)'
;MYLRSTLPVLLIIAAVIFSSSPTVSARSSQSFSDAVEEFLNNLRYELTNIGLLRDSSYSEENNKDFGILARSHSSSSFSLALETLQKHLNYEFKNIGLLRRAMTHSSYSEENNKAFSILGESIIQTTVALRALTKDIDISSKDLNDKISEVSKVDTSCAVDGMRLGLQNVVRVSSSTDSSTSSIVCGAFRAIFGAIALDTGKSDDAGNVFWAVHGHAGKAVPM
;
A
#
# COMPACT_ATOMS: atom_id res chain seq x y z
N MET A 1 32.08 -12.90 2.59
CA MET A 1 31.15 -13.90 2.02
C MET A 1 29.71 -13.38 2.11
N TYR A 2 29.39 -12.27 1.42
CA TYR A 2 28.04 -11.70 1.30
C TYR A 2 27.95 -10.92 -0.03
N LEU A 3 28.24 -11.60 -1.14
CA LEU A 3 28.06 -11.06 -2.49
C LEU A 3 27.54 -12.19 -3.37
N ARG A 4 26.26 -12.54 -3.25
CA ARG A 4 25.63 -13.48 -4.21
C ARG A 4 24.10 -13.50 -4.31
N SER A 5 23.34 -12.54 -3.75
CA SER A 5 21.87 -12.59 -3.85
C SER A 5 21.16 -11.35 -4.41
N THR A 6 21.87 -10.27 -4.76
CA THR A 6 21.25 -9.06 -5.35
C THR A 6 21.35 -9.00 -6.87
N LEU A 7 22.18 -9.85 -7.48
CA LEU A 7 22.37 -9.93 -8.93
C LEU A 7 21.09 -10.22 -9.74
N PRO A 8 20.15 -11.10 -9.31
CA PRO A 8 18.96 -11.36 -10.12
C PRO A 8 17.95 -10.21 -10.08
N VAL A 9 17.87 -9.44 -8.98
CA VAL A 9 16.94 -8.30 -8.87
C VAL A 9 17.41 -7.11 -9.70
N LEU A 10 18.72 -6.88 -9.75
CA LEU A 10 19.32 -5.83 -10.60
C LEU A 10 19.17 -6.14 -12.10
N LEU A 11 19.26 -7.41 -12.49
CA LEU A 11 19.06 -7.85 -13.88
C LEU A 11 17.61 -7.69 -14.37
N ILE A 12 16.62 -7.87 -13.48
CA ILE A 12 15.20 -7.69 -13.81
C ILE A 12 14.87 -6.20 -14.00
N ILE A 13 15.41 -5.33 -13.13
CA ILE A 13 15.22 -3.88 -13.25
C ILE A 13 15.91 -3.35 -14.53
N ALA A 14 17.11 -3.84 -14.85
CA ALA A 14 17.79 -3.48 -16.10
C ALA A 14 17.03 -3.97 -17.34
N ALA A 15 16.46 -5.18 -17.33
CA ALA A 15 15.69 -5.71 -18.46
C ALA A 15 14.40 -4.92 -18.74
N VAL A 16 13.73 -4.39 -17.70
CA VAL A 16 12.52 -3.56 -17.84
C VAL A 16 12.84 -2.15 -18.34
N ILE A 17 14.01 -1.61 -17.98
CA ILE A 17 14.46 -0.29 -18.47
C ILE A 17 14.90 -0.38 -19.94
N PHE A 18 15.56 -1.46 -20.36
CA PHE A 18 16.05 -1.61 -21.74
C PHE A 18 15.01 -2.12 -22.77
N SER A 19 13.83 -2.58 -22.34
CA SER A 19 12.77 -2.99 -23.28
C SER A 19 11.95 -1.82 -23.86
N SER A 20 12.19 -0.60 -23.40
CA SER A 20 11.32 0.56 -23.67
C SER A 20 12.02 1.74 -24.37
N SER A 21 13.20 1.55 -24.96
CA SER A 21 13.88 2.62 -25.73
C SER A 21 14.58 2.08 -26.97
N PRO A 22 14.45 2.75 -28.14
CA PRO A 22 15.07 2.28 -29.37
C PRO A 22 16.57 2.63 -29.37
N THR A 23 17.37 1.61 -29.70
CA THR A 23 18.73 1.70 -30.28
C THR A 23 19.73 2.63 -29.61
N VAL A 24 20.57 2.09 -28.72
CA VAL A 24 21.93 2.62 -28.51
C VAL A 24 22.94 1.50 -28.75
N SER A 25 23.73 1.68 -29.80
CA SER A 25 24.81 0.81 -30.23
C SER A 25 25.88 0.66 -29.13
N ALA A 26 26.38 -0.56 -28.96
CA ALA A 26 27.36 -0.92 -27.95
C ALA A 26 28.64 -0.08 -28.05
N ARG A 27 28.96 0.66 -26.98
CA ARG A 27 30.26 1.35 -26.87
C ARG A 27 30.81 1.26 -25.44
N SER A 28 31.88 0.48 -25.28
CA SER A 28 32.86 0.41 -24.18
C SER A 28 32.32 0.49 -22.74
N SER A 29 32.67 -0.51 -21.93
CA SER A 29 32.39 -0.65 -20.48
C SER A 29 32.68 0.59 -19.62
N GLN A 30 33.53 1.50 -20.08
CA GLN A 30 33.79 2.79 -19.43
C GLN A 30 32.56 3.70 -19.42
N SER A 31 31.80 3.77 -20.53
CA SER A 31 30.63 4.68 -20.66
C SER A 31 29.46 4.27 -19.77
N PHE A 32 29.34 2.98 -19.46
CA PHE A 32 28.31 2.46 -18.58
C PHE A 32 28.59 2.81 -17.12
N SER A 33 29.85 2.75 -16.68
CA SER A 33 30.23 3.16 -15.32
C SER A 33 30.00 4.66 -15.11
N ASP A 34 30.31 5.48 -16.11
CA ASP A 34 30.11 6.92 -16.05
C ASP A 34 28.61 7.28 -16.01
N ALA A 35 27.79 6.60 -16.80
CA ALA A 35 26.34 6.77 -16.79
C ALA A 35 25.69 6.33 -15.46
N VAL A 36 26.23 5.29 -14.82
CA VAL A 36 25.78 4.85 -13.48
C VAL A 36 26.17 5.87 -12.42
N GLU A 37 27.39 6.40 -12.45
CA GLU A 37 27.83 7.44 -11.50
C GLU A 37 27.06 8.75 -11.65
N GLU A 38 26.76 9.17 -12.89
CA GLU A 38 25.94 10.35 -13.15
C GLU A 38 24.50 10.18 -12.62
N PHE A 39 23.91 9.00 -12.81
CA PHE A 39 22.60 8.67 -12.26
C PHE A 39 22.60 8.68 -10.72
N LEU A 40 23.61 8.08 -10.09
CA LEU A 40 23.74 8.05 -8.63
C LEU A 40 23.96 9.45 -8.03
N ASN A 41 24.71 10.33 -8.71
CA ASN A 41 24.92 11.70 -8.28
C ASN A 41 23.66 12.56 -8.40
N ASN A 42 22.90 12.42 -9.47
CA ASN A 42 21.60 13.10 -9.60
C ASN A 42 20.60 12.61 -8.55
N LEU A 43 20.58 11.30 -8.25
CA LEU A 43 19.75 10.76 -7.18
C LEU A 43 20.15 11.34 -5.81
N ARG A 44 21.46 11.42 -5.53
CA ARG A 44 21.98 12.00 -4.28
C ARG A 44 21.61 13.48 -4.17
N TYR A 45 21.70 14.25 -5.26
CA TYR A 45 21.32 15.66 -5.28
C TYR A 45 19.84 15.88 -4.96
N GLU A 46 18.94 15.11 -5.60
CA GLU A 46 17.50 15.15 -5.34
C GLU A 46 17.17 14.75 -3.89
N LEU A 47 17.84 13.72 -3.37
CA LEU A 47 17.66 13.26 -1.99
C LEU A 47 18.17 14.27 -0.93
N THR A 48 19.19 15.06 -1.26
CA THR A 48 19.65 16.17 -0.41
C THR A 48 18.67 17.35 -0.47
N ASN A 49 18.13 17.69 -1.64
CA ASN A 49 17.17 18.78 -1.80
C ASN A 49 15.83 18.54 -1.08
N ILE A 50 15.41 17.27 -0.95
CA ILE A 50 14.21 16.90 -0.18
C ILE A 50 14.51 16.54 1.28
N GLY A 51 15.75 16.76 1.74
CA GLY A 51 16.16 16.65 3.14
C GLY A 51 16.30 15.22 3.69
N LEU A 52 16.38 14.20 2.83
CA LEU A 52 16.52 12.79 3.20
C LEU A 52 17.97 12.35 3.42
N LEU A 53 18.95 13.12 2.92
CA LEU A 53 20.37 12.96 3.24
C LEU A 53 20.89 14.25 3.88
N ARG A 54 21.40 14.13 5.11
CA ARG A 54 21.87 15.25 5.93
C ARG A 54 23.38 15.12 6.11
N ASP A 55 24.15 16.10 5.63
CA ASP A 55 25.59 16.15 5.85
C ASP A 55 25.91 16.39 7.33
N SER A 56 26.89 15.64 7.84
CA SER A 56 27.35 15.69 9.22
C SER A 56 28.26 16.89 9.46
N SER A 57 27.70 18.10 9.52
CA SER A 57 28.39 19.29 10.02
C SER A 57 27.42 20.43 10.33
N TYR A 58 26.61 20.28 11.38
CA TYR A 58 26.05 21.45 12.07
C TYR A 58 25.94 21.18 13.57
N SER A 59 26.65 21.99 14.33
CA SER A 59 26.87 21.94 15.77
C SER A 59 25.60 22.15 16.58
N GLU A 60 25.43 21.32 17.63
CA GLU A 60 24.53 21.62 18.74
C GLU A 60 25.04 22.84 19.51
N GLU A 61 24.26 23.91 19.53
CA GLU A 61 24.39 24.90 20.60
C GLU A 61 23.00 25.38 21.04
N ASN A 62 22.63 24.91 22.23
CA ASN A 62 21.82 25.57 23.24
C ASN A 62 20.67 26.46 22.75
N ASN A 63 19.43 25.96 22.91
CA ASN A 63 18.47 26.80 23.61
C ASN A 63 17.63 25.99 24.60
N LYS A 64 17.99 26.16 25.86
CA LYS A 64 17.21 25.81 27.03
C LYS A 64 16.10 26.84 27.16
N ASP A 65 14.94 26.54 26.58
CA ASP A 65 13.65 27.07 27.03
C ASP A 65 12.57 26.43 26.18
N PHE A 66 11.95 25.37 26.69
CA PHE A 66 10.53 25.07 26.53
C PHE A 66 10.22 23.83 27.37
N GLY A 67 10.41 23.97 28.69
CA GLY A 67 9.63 23.18 29.63
C GLY A 67 8.15 23.59 29.49
N ILE A 68 7.28 22.62 29.75
CA ILE A 68 5.83 22.78 29.94
C ILE A 68 5.03 22.97 28.64
N LEU A 69 4.85 21.89 27.87
CA LEU A 69 3.56 21.54 27.27
C LEU A 69 3.52 20.03 27.08
N ALA A 70 3.16 19.30 28.13
CA ALA A 70 2.51 18.01 27.96
C ALA A 70 1.22 18.28 27.16
N ARG A 71 1.32 18.24 25.82
CA ARG A 71 0.18 18.32 24.92
C ARG A 71 -0.70 17.14 25.27
N SER A 72 -1.81 17.41 25.94
CA SER A 72 -3.01 16.58 25.81
C SER A 72 -3.30 16.50 24.32
N HIS A 73 -2.90 15.40 23.68
CA HIS A 73 -3.19 15.16 22.28
C HIS A 73 -4.72 15.05 22.16
N SER A 74 -5.38 16.14 21.79
CA SER A 74 -6.70 16.07 21.19
C SER A 74 -6.52 15.41 19.83
N SER A 75 -6.46 14.09 19.80
CA SER A 75 -6.48 13.30 18.57
C SER A 75 -7.66 13.77 17.72
N SER A 76 -7.42 14.16 16.47
CA SER A 76 -8.51 14.53 15.57
C SER A 76 -9.50 13.37 15.43
N SER A 77 -10.78 13.67 15.18
CA SER A 77 -11.81 12.64 14.97
C SER A 77 -11.39 11.58 13.93
N PHE A 78 -10.65 12.00 12.90
CA PHE A 78 -10.09 11.11 11.90
C PHE A 78 -9.00 10.19 12.46
N SER A 79 -8.12 10.67 13.34
CA SER A 79 -7.06 9.82 13.94
C SER A 79 -7.67 8.72 14.81
N LEU A 80 -8.69 9.06 15.61
CA LEU A 80 -9.45 8.07 16.42
C LEU A 80 -10.18 7.04 15.54
N ALA A 81 -10.73 7.47 14.40
CA ALA A 81 -11.35 6.57 13.44
C ALA A 81 -10.34 5.58 12.85
N LEU A 82 -9.12 6.05 12.53
CA LEU A 82 -8.04 5.17 12.05
C LEU A 82 -7.56 4.19 13.14
N GLU A 83 -7.42 4.63 14.39
CA GLU A 83 -7.10 3.74 15.51
C GLU A 83 -8.17 2.65 15.70
N THR A 84 -9.45 3.01 15.57
CA THR A 84 -10.56 2.06 15.63
C THR A 84 -10.52 1.09 14.46
N LEU A 85 -10.24 1.58 13.25
CA LEU A 85 -10.11 0.75 12.05
C LEU A 85 -8.98 -0.28 12.18
N GLN A 86 -7.82 0.11 12.72
CA GLN A 86 -6.71 -0.82 12.99
C GLN A 86 -7.12 -1.97 13.92
N LYS A 87 -7.92 -1.67 14.95
CA LYS A 87 -8.48 -2.69 15.85
C LYS A 87 -9.43 -3.64 15.13
N HIS A 88 -10.32 -3.12 14.28
CA HIS A 88 -11.24 -3.95 13.48
C HIS A 88 -10.50 -4.83 12.46
N LEU A 89 -9.38 -4.34 11.92
CA LEU A 89 -8.52 -5.10 11.01
C LEU A 89 -7.64 -6.12 11.75
N ASN A 90 -7.52 -6.00 13.07
CA ASN A 90 -6.51 -6.70 13.87
C ASN A 90 -5.10 -6.55 13.28
N TYR A 91 -4.78 -5.33 12.81
CA TYR A 91 -3.50 -4.97 12.20
C TYR A 91 -3.10 -3.55 12.62
N GLU A 92 -1.90 -3.44 13.21
CA GLU A 92 -1.30 -2.15 13.59
C GLU A 92 -0.28 -1.74 12.53
N PHE A 93 -0.52 -0.60 11.88
CA PHE A 93 0.36 -0.05 10.87
C PHE A 93 1.64 0.52 11.50
N LYS A 94 2.79 0.14 10.96
CA LYS A 94 4.08 0.76 11.30
C LYS A 94 4.14 2.19 10.78
N ASN A 95 3.61 2.41 9.59
CA ASN A 95 3.44 3.73 8.99
C ASN A 95 1.95 4.06 8.82
N ILE A 96 1.39 4.78 9.80
CA ILE A 96 -0.02 5.23 9.78
C ILE A 96 -0.35 6.12 8.57
N GLY A 97 0.65 6.73 7.93
CA GLY A 97 0.49 7.51 6.71
C GLY A 97 -0.06 6.66 5.55
N LEU A 98 0.29 5.38 5.48
CA LEU A 98 -0.25 4.46 4.48
C LEU A 98 -1.75 4.23 4.68
N LEU A 99 -2.20 4.03 5.92
CA LEU A 99 -3.62 3.89 6.22
C LEU A 99 -4.39 5.20 5.99
N ARG A 100 -3.81 6.36 6.35
CA ARG A 100 -4.40 7.67 6.01
C ARG A 100 -4.62 7.80 4.51
N ARG A 101 -3.62 7.42 3.71
CA ARG A 101 -3.72 7.48 2.25
C ARG A 101 -4.73 6.49 1.70
N ALA A 102 -4.78 5.27 2.22
CA ALA A 102 -5.81 4.28 1.86
C ALA A 102 -7.24 4.81 2.09
N MET A 103 -7.44 5.58 3.17
CA MET A 103 -8.71 6.23 3.51
C MET A 103 -8.90 7.62 2.87
N THR A 104 -8.17 7.96 1.80
CA THR A 104 -8.31 9.23 1.09
C THR A 104 -8.67 8.98 -0.38
N HIS A 105 -9.88 9.35 -0.78
CA HIS A 105 -10.37 9.23 -2.16
C HIS A 105 -9.76 10.32 -3.06
N SER A 106 -9.70 10.10 -4.37
CA SER A 106 -9.15 11.06 -5.34
C SER A 106 -9.94 12.37 -5.43
N SER A 107 -11.21 12.39 -5.02
CA SER A 107 -11.96 13.64 -4.91
C SER A 107 -11.51 14.51 -3.73
N TYR A 108 -10.82 13.94 -2.74
CA TYR A 108 -10.33 14.67 -1.58
C TYR A 108 -8.91 15.22 -1.76
N SER A 109 -8.03 14.48 -2.44
CA SER A 109 -6.62 14.86 -2.64
C SER A 109 -5.99 14.15 -3.83
N GLU A 110 -4.95 14.76 -4.42
CA GLU A 110 -4.04 14.11 -5.37
C GLU A 110 -3.25 12.96 -4.71
N GLU A 111 -2.93 13.10 -3.42
CA GLU A 111 -2.35 12.01 -2.65
C GLU A 111 -3.46 11.09 -2.13
N ASN A 112 -3.87 10.15 -2.97
CA ASN A 112 -5.04 9.30 -2.73
C ASN A 112 -4.75 7.80 -2.82
N ASN A 113 -5.82 7.04 -2.62
CA ASN A 113 -5.85 5.59 -2.53
C ASN A 113 -5.91 4.84 -3.88
N LYS A 114 -5.96 5.53 -5.04
CA LYS A 114 -6.20 4.87 -6.32
C LYS A 114 -5.10 3.85 -6.69
N ALA A 115 -3.84 4.19 -6.47
CA ALA A 115 -2.74 3.25 -6.68
C ALA A 115 -2.80 2.07 -5.69
N PHE A 116 -3.20 2.34 -4.43
CA PHE A 116 -3.29 1.32 -3.40
C PHE A 116 -4.46 0.36 -3.67
N SER A 117 -5.57 0.85 -4.20
CA SER A 117 -6.73 0.02 -4.53
C SER A 117 -6.44 -0.94 -5.68
N ILE A 118 -5.68 -0.50 -6.69
CA ILE A 118 -5.22 -1.36 -7.79
C ILE A 118 -4.32 -2.48 -7.26
N LEU A 119 -3.33 -2.14 -6.42
CA LEU A 119 -2.46 -3.15 -5.80
C LEU A 119 -3.27 -4.12 -4.92
N GLY A 120 -4.16 -3.58 -4.10
CA GLY A 120 -5.00 -4.36 -3.21
C GLY A 120 -5.95 -5.32 -3.93
N GLU A 121 -6.51 -4.90 -5.06
CA GLU A 121 -7.34 -5.78 -5.91
C GLU A 121 -6.55 -7.00 -6.39
N SER A 122 -5.36 -6.79 -6.94
CA SER A 122 -4.47 -7.87 -7.38
C SER A 122 -4.11 -8.82 -6.23
N ILE A 123 -3.84 -8.29 -5.03
CA ILE A 123 -3.55 -9.10 -3.83
C ILE A 123 -4.76 -9.94 -3.43
N ILE A 124 -5.96 -9.34 -3.39
CA ILE A 124 -7.20 -10.04 -3.02
C ILE A 124 -7.47 -11.19 -4.01
N GLN A 125 -7.42 -10.91 -5.31
CA GLN A 125 -7.62 -11.92 -6.36
C GLN A 125 -6.59 -13.05 -6.25
N THR A 126 -5.31 -12.70 -6.05
CA THR A 126 -4.23 -13.68 -5.88
C THR A 126 -4.44 -14.52 -4.62
N THR A 127 -4.86 -13.92 -3.52
CA THR A 127 -5.12 -14.61 -2.25
C THR A 127 -6.25 -15.63 -2.40
N VAL A 128 -7.35 -15.23 -3.06
CA VAL A 128 -8.47 -16.14 -3.34
C VAL A 128 -8.06 -17.28 -4.26
N ALA A 129 -7.30 -16.98 -5.32
CA ALA A 129 -6.82 -17.98 -6.27
C ALA A 129 -5.88 -19.00 -5.60
N LEU A 130 -4.89 -18.50 -4.86
CA LEU A 130 -3.90 -19.31 -4.14
C LEU A 130 -4.59 -20.23 -3.14
N ARG A 131 -5.56 -19.71 -2.38
CA ARG A 131 -6.29 -20.51 -1.39
C ARG A 131 -7.19 -21.55 -2.05
N ALA A 132 -7.82 -21.24 -3.18
CA ALA A 132 -8.61 -22.21 -3.93
C ALA A 132 -7.74 -23.38 -4.41
N LEU A 133 -6.59 -23.09 -5.05
CA LEU A 133 -5.64 -24.10 -5.53
C LEU A 133 -4.98 -24.89 -4.41
N THR A 134 -4.72 -24.26 -3.26
CA THR A 134 -4.18 -24.95 -2.08
C THR A 134 -5.19 -25.95 -1.51
N LYS A 135 -6.50 -25.66 -1.61
CA LYS A 135 -7.56 -26.53 -1.13
C LYS A 135 -7.87 -27.66 -2.12
N ASP A 136 -7.82 -27.35 -3.40
CA ASP A 136 -8.11 -28.26 -4.50
C ASP A 136 -7.22 -27.90 -5.70
N ILE A 137 -6.15 -28.68 -5.89
CA ILE A 137 -5.17 -28.45 -6.95
C ILE A 137 -5.76 -28.77 -8.34
N ASP A 138 -6.83 -29.55 -8.39
CA ASP A 138 -7.50 -29.99 -9.61
C ASP A 138 -8.72 -29.12 -9.96
N ILE A 139 -8.92 -27.99 -9.25
CA ILE A 139 -10.00 -27.03 -9.55
C ILE A 139 -9.95 -26.60 -11.02
N SER A 140 -11.10 -26.60 -11.68
CA SER A 140 -11.16 -26.18 -13.08
C SER A 140 -10.83 -24.68 -13.21
N SER A 141 -10.19 -24.30 -14.32
CA SER A 141 -9.89 -22.88 -14.60
C SER A 141 -11.16 -22.02 -14.59
N LYS A 142 -12.29 -22.60 -15.01
CA LYS A 142 -13.60 -21.93 -14.97
C LYS A 142 -14.01 -21.64 -13.51
N ASP A 143 -14.01 -22.64 -12.64
CA ASP A 143 -14.45 -22.45 -11.25
C ASP A 143 -13.49 -21.56 -10.45
N LEU A 144 -12.19 -21.61 -10.77
CA LEU A 144 -11.20 -20.69 -10.22
C LEU A 144 -11.51 -19.23 -10.63
N ASN A 145 -11.76 -18.99 -11.91
CA ASN A 145 -12.12 -17.67 -12.42
C ASN A 145 -13.46 -17.19 -11.86
N ASP A 146 -14.44 -18.07 -11.68
CA ASP A 146 -15.72 -17.74 -11.05
C ASP A 146 -15.52 -17.23 -9.61
N LYS A 147 -14.63 -17.88 -8.83
CA LYS A 147 -14.27 -17.42 -7.46
C LYS A 147 -13.55 -16.06 -7.46
N ILE A 148 -12.61 -15.86 -8.39
CA ILE A 148 -11.87 -14.59 -8.53
C ILE A 148 -12.83 -13.46 -8.94
N SER A 149 -13.75 -13.75 -9.87
CA SER A 149 -14.76 -12.78 -10.30
C SER A 149 -15.69 -12.40 -9.16
N GLU A 150 -16.15 -13.37 -8.38
CA GLU A 150 -17.05 -13.13 -7.24
C GLU A 150 -16.44 -12.16 -6.22
N VAL A 151 -15.19 -12.40 -5.78
CA VAL A 151 -14.54 -11.51 -4.82
C VAL A 151 -14.29 -10.10 -5.39
N SER A 152 -14.18 -9.97 -6.71
CA SER A 152 -13.93 -8.71 -7.41
C SER A 152 -15.19 -7.87 -7.65
N LYS A 153 -16.40 -8.41 -7.39
CA LYS A 153 -17.64 -7.66 -7.56
C LYS A 153 -17.71 -6.50 -6.57
N VAL A 154 -18.00 -5.31 -7.09
CA VAL A 154 -18.05 -4.08 -6.29
C VAL A 154 -19.18 -4.16 -5.27
N ASP A 155 -20.42 -4.25 -5.74
CA ASP A 155 -21.60 -4.10 -4.90
C ASP A 155 -21.87 -5.28 -3.97
N THR A 156 -21.48 -6.50 -4.36
CA THR A 156 -21.82 -7.73 -3.63
C THR A 156 -20.68 -8.31 -2.81
N SER A 157 -19.45 -7.80 -2.95
CA SER A 157 -18.27 -8.30 -2.22
C SER A 157 -17.56 -7.16 -1.47
N CYS A 158 -16.65 -6.43 -2.12
CA CYS A 158 -15.78 -5.48 -1.43
C CYS A 158 -16.54 -4.28 -0.83
N ALA A 159 -17.63 -3.81 -1.44
CA ALA A 159 -18.44 -2.75 -0.83
C ALA A 159 -19.16 -3.26 0.43
N VAL A 160 -19.70 -4.49 0.41
CA VAL A 160 -20.35 -5.10 1.58
C VAL A 160 -19.38 -5.22 2.75
N ASP A 161 -18.18 -5.73 2.50
CA ASP A 161 -17.15 -5.83 3.54
C ASP A 161 -16.69 -4.46 4.05
N GLY A 162 -16.50 -3.51 3.14
CA GLY A 162 -16.14 -2.13 3.51
C GLY A 162 -17.23 -1.47 4.36
N MET A 163 -18.50 -1.66 4.02
CA MET A 163 -19.63 -1.14 4.81
C MET A 163 -19.68 -1.78 6.20
N ARG A 164 -19.42 -3.09 6.29
CA ARG A 164 -19.34 -3.82 7.56
C ARG A 164 -18.20 -3.34 8.47
N LEU A 165 -17.08 -2.91 7.87
CA LEU A 165 -15.98 -2.24 8.58
C LEU A 165 -16.26 -0.78 8.91
N GLY A 166 -17.37 -0.20 8.43
CA GLY A 166 -17.72 1.19 8.63
C GLY A 166 -16.92 2.18 7.79
N LEU A 167 -16.32 1.76 6.67
CA LEU A 167 -15.41 2.59 5.88
C LEU A 167 -16.06 3.85 5.30
N GLN A 168 -17.37 3.84 5.06
CA GLN A 168 -18.15 5.01 4.62
C GLN A 168 -18.07 6.19 5.60
N ASN A 169 -17.76 5.92 6.88
CA ASN A 169 -17.60 6.93 7.93
C ASN A 169 -16.14 7.36 8.13
N VAL A 170 -15.19 6.67 7.50
CA VAL A 170 -13.74 6.89 7.67
C VAL A 170 -13.13 7.51 6.42
N VAL A 171 -13.58 7.08 5.22
CA VAL A 171 -13.03 7.54 3.96
C VAL A 171 -13.26 9.04 3.78
N ARG A 172 -12.19 9.77 3.46
CA ARG A 172 -12.22 11.20 3.17
C ARG A 172 -12.57 11.42 1.71
N VAL A 173 -13.59 12.23 1.47
CA VAL A 173 -14.12 12.59 0.15
C VAL A 173 -14.41 14.09 0.11
N SER A 174 -14.47 14.70 -1.08
CA SER A 174 -14.92 16.10 -1.20
C SER A 174 -16.36 16.28 -0.73
N SER A 175 -16.75 17.51 -0.43
CA SER A 175 -18.11 17.85 0.02
C SER A 175 -19.23 17.49 -0.96
N SER A 176 -18.92 17.34 -2.25
CA SER A 176 -19.86 16.96 -3.31
C SER A 176 -19.87 15.46 -3.63
N THR A 177 -19.08 14.67 -2.91
CA THR A 177 -18.94 13.22 -3.14
C THR A 177 -19.57 12.46 -1.98
N ASP A 178 -20.43 11.48 -2.28
CA ASP A 178 -21.01 10.60 -1.26
C ASP A 178 -20.04 9.46 -0.91
N SER A 179 -19.51 9.46 0.31
CA SER A 179 -18.59 8.41 0.80
C SER A 179 -19.21 7.02 0.92
N SER A 180 -20.54 6.91 0.88
CA SER A 180 -21.25 5.63 0.94
C SER A 180 -21.39 4.95 -0.43
N THR A 181 -20.99 5.61 -1.51
CA THR A 181 -20.99 5.04 -2.86
C THR A 181 -20.17 3.74 -2.90
N SER A 182 -20.76 2.65 -3.41
CA SER A 182 -20.13 1.31 -3.42
C SER A 182 -18.72 1.31 -4.00
N SER A 183 -18.48 2.04 -5.10
CA SER A 183 -17.16 2.11 -5.74
C SER A 183 -16.10 2.79 -4.86
N ILE A 184 -16.49 3.78 -4.06
CA ILE A 184 -15.62 4.48 -3.11
C ILE A 184 -15.30 3.57 -1.93
N VAL A 185 -16.33 2.95 -1.36
CA VAL A 185 -16.18 2.02 -0.23
C VAL A 185 -15.32 0.82 -0.63
N CYS A 186 -15.61 0.21 -1.78
CA CYS A 186 -14.81 -0.89 -2.32
C CYS A 186 -13.37 -0.46 -2.64
N GLY A 187 -13.18 0.73 -3.21
CA GLY A 187 -11.85 1.29 -3.47
C GLY A 187 -11.03 1.46 -2.19
N ALA A 188 -11.64 2.02 -1.14
CA ALA A 188 -11.03 2.16 0.18
C ALA A 188 -10.73 0.79 0.81
N PHE A 189 -11.65 -0.17 0.71
CA PHE A 189 -11.45 -1.53 1.20
C PHE A 189 -10.24 -2.20 0.55
N ARG A 190 -10.15 -2.18 -0.79
CA ARG A 190 -8.99 -2.70 -1.53
C ARG A 190 -7.71 -1.98 -1.12
N ALA A 191 -7.77 -0.65 -0.99
CA ALA A 191 -6.62 0.16 -0.65
C ALA A 191 -6.02 -0.15 0.74
N ILE A 192 -6.82 -0.64 1.70
CA ILE A 192 -6.30 -1.12 2.99
C ILE A 192 -5.28 -2.24 2.76
N PHE A 193 -5.60 -3.23 1.94
CA PHE A 193 -4.72 -4.37 1.71
C PHE A 193 -3.52 -4.01 0.85
N GLY A 194 -3.68 -3.06 -0.08
CA GLY A 194 -2.53 -2.44 -0.75
C GLY A 194 -1.60 -1.73 0.24
N ALA A 195 -2.16 -0.97 1.18
CA ALA A 195 -1.38 -0.29 2.22
C ALA A 195 -0.68 -1.28 3.17
N ILE A 196 -1.33 -2.36 3.59
CA ILE A 196 -0.73 -3.39 4.45
C ILE A 196 0.47 -4.04 3.73
N ALA A 197 0.32 -4.40 2.45
CA ALA A 197 1.42 -5.00 1.69
C ALA A 197 2.63 -4.06 1.56
N LEU A 198 2.40 -2.75 1.46
CA LEU A 198 3.47 -1.74 1.47
C LEU A 198 4.11 -1.60 2.86
N ASP A 199 3.32 -1.67 3.93
CA ASP A 199 3.77 -1.54 5.32
C ASP A 199 4.58 -2.76 5.79
N THR A 200 4.26 -3.96 5.28
CA THR A 200 4.99 -5.21 5.57
C THR A 200 6.08 -5.52 4.56
N GLY A 201 5.96 -5.02 3.33
CA GLY A 201 6.75 -5.44 2.18
C GLY A 201 6.36 -6.82 1.63
N LYS A 202 5.20 -7.37 2.02
CA LYS A 202 4.76 -8.74 1.67
C LYS A 202 3.26 -8.79 1.33
N SER A 203 2.95 -9.28 0.13
CA SER A 203 1.56 -9.52 -0.31
C SER A 203 0.82 -10.53 0.57
N ASP A 204 1.52 -11.56 1.05
CA ASP A 204 0.92 -12.66 1.80
C ASP A 204 0.40 -12.21 3.17
N ASP A 205 1.10 -11.28 3.83
CA ASP A 205 0.65 -10.69 5.09
C ASP A 205 -0.68 -9.93 4.89
N ALA A 206 -0.79 -9.17 3.80
CA ALA A 206 -2.03 -8.48 3.44
C ALA A 206 -3.16 -9.47 3.10
N GLY A 207 -2.85 -10.56 2.38
CA GLY A 207 -3.80 -11.64 2.09
C GLY A 207 -4.34 -12.32 3.35
N ASN A 208 -3.47 -12.53 4.35
CA ASN A 208 -3.87 -13.10 5.65
C ASN A 208 -4.84 -12.18 6.40
N VAL A 209 -4.57 -10.88 6.44
CA VAL A 209 -5.48 -9.89 7.07
C VAL A 209 -6.79 -9.80 6.29
N PHE A 210 -6.74 -9.77 4.95
CA PHE A 210 -7.94 -9.79 4.09
C PHE A 210 -8.84 -10.96 4.46
N TRP A 211 -8.26 -12.14 4.62
CA TRP A 211 -9.05 -13.32 4.89
C TRP A 211 -9.61 -13.40 6.30
N ALA A 212 -8.91 -12.84 7.28
CA ALA A 212 -9.45 -12.61 8.60
C ALA A 212 -10.66 -11.66 8.55
N VAL A 213 -10.66 -10.63 7.70
CA VAL A 213 -11.79 -9.71 7.58
C VAL A 213 -12.94 -10.31 6.78
N HIS A 214 -12.68 -10.82 5.57
CA HIS A 214 -13.68 -11.32 4.61
C HIS A 214 -14.37 -12.61 5.08
N GLY A 215 -13.64 -13.50 5.76
CA GLY A 215 -14.13 -14.81 6.21
C GLY A 215 -15.19 -14.79 7.32
N HIS A 216 -15.44 -13.64 7.96
CA HIS A 216 -16.46 -13.51 9.02
C HIS A 216 -17.90 -13.39 8.49
N ALA A 217 -18.12 -13.31 7.18
CA ALA A 217 -19.47 -13.28 6.60
C ALA A 217 -20.33 -14.53 6.93
N GLY A 218 -19.72 -15.62 7.43
CA GLY A 218 -20.39 -16.84 7.87
C GLY A 218 -20.46 -17.08 9.39
N LYS A 219 -19.95 -16.16 10.23
CA LYS A 219 -20.06 -16.29 11.70
C LYS A 219 -20.62 -15.00 12.26
N ALA A 220 -21.88 -15.06 12.70
CA ALA A 220 -22.50 -14.01 13.49
C ALA A 220 -21.56 -13.64 14.65
N VAL A 221 -21.15 -12.37 14.69
CA VAL A 221 -20.50 -11.80 15.87
C VAL A 221 -21.61 -11.68 16.93
N PRO A 222 -21.51 -12.34 18.09
CA PRO A 222 -22.46 -12.10 19.17
C PRO A 222 -22.27 -10.65 19.63
N MET A 223 -23.37 -9.90 19.67
CA MET A 223 -23.48 -8.60 20.34
C MET A 223 -23.23 -8.74 21.84
#